data_AF-A0A9C8UJ24-F1
#
_entry.id   AF-A0A9C8UJ24-F1
#
_cell.length_a   1.000
_cell.length_b   1.000
_cell.length_c   1.000
_cell.angle_alpha   90.00
_cell.angle_beta   90.00
_cell.angle_gamma   90.00
#
_symmetry.space_group_name_H-M   'P 1'
#
loop_
_entity.id
_entity.type
_entity.pdbx_description
1 polymer ?
#
loop_
_entity_poly.entity_id
_entity_poly.type
_entity_poly.pdbx_seq_one_letter_code
_entity_poly.pdbx_strand_id
1 'polypeptide(L)'
;MRSELMEHIWSNRLELTEAHSVSHLGRILNSLLAAPLTRFVLHGRDDHFAPFAMYAGEEIIPGATVADVMEQEFGLDLSEDAIILVETRSPAGSDQISPEQLGQSIGNIIVSLASFEQKSALMGAAFTDDDWAVRSLGYTGNRFGKPSLHIH
;
A
#
# COMPACT_ATOMS: atom_id res chain seq x y z
N MET A 1 10.21 -3.97 0.24
CA MET A 1 8.82 -3.90 -0.25
C MET A 1 8.54 -2.69 -1.13
N ARG A 2 8.45 -1.43 -0.63
CA ARG A 2 8.08 -0.26 -1.49
C ARG A 2 9.00 -0.04 -2.70
N SER A 3 10.32 -0.07 -2.48
CA SER A 3 11.31 0.06 -3.56
C SER A 3 11.27 -1.11 -4.55
N GLU A 4 10.94 -2.32 -4.08
CA GLU A 4 10.92 -3.54 -4.90
C GLU A 4 9.70 -3.54 -5.84
N LEU A 5 8.53 -3.09 -5.37
CA LEU A 5 7.35 -2.99 -6.22
C LEU A 5 7.57 -1.98 -7.36
N MET A 6 8.11 -0.79 -7.07
CA MET A 6 8.41 0.21 -8.11
C MET A 6 9.43 -0.30 -9.13
N GLU A 7 10.47 -1.00 -8.67
CA GLU A 7 11.45 -1.63 -9.57
C GLU A 7 10.77 -2.62 -10.53
N HIS A 8 9.84 -3.43 -10.02
CA HIS A 8 9.10 -4.39 -10.84
C HIS A 8 8.12 -3.73 -11.81
N ILE A 9 7.43 -2.66 -11.41
CA ILE A 9 6.54 -1.88 -12.26
C ILE A 9 7.33 -1.27 -13.42
N TRP A 10 8.39 -0.50 -13.11
CA TRP A 10 9.17 0.21 -14.13
C TRP A 10 10.03 -0.71 -15.00
N SER A 11 10.36 -1.92 -14.53
CA SER A 11 11.03 -2.94 -15.34
C SER A 11 10.07 -3.71 -16.24
N ASN A 12 8.78 -3.34 -16.26
CA ASN A 12 7.71 -4.03 -17.00
C ASN A 12 7.64 -5.54 -16.67
N ARG A 13 7.87 -5.87 -15.39
CA ARG A 13 7.88 -7.25 -14.88
C ARG A 13 6.57 -7.63 -14.21
N LEU A 14 5.65 -6.68 -14.01
CA LEU A 14 4.39 -6.91 -13.32
C LEU A 14 3.26 -7.10 -14.34
N GLU A 15 2.54 -8.21 -14.25
CA GLU A 15 1.41 -8.55 -15.13
C GLU A 15 0.13 -8.64 -14.30
N LEU A 16 -0.91 -7.90 -14.69
CA LEU A 16 -2.24 -8.08 -14.12
C LEU A 16 -2.76 -9.46 -14.52
N THR A 17 -3.17 -10.27 -13.54
CA THR A 17 -3.75 -11.57 -13.87
C THR A 17 -5.27 -11.53 -13.92
N GLU A 18 -5.81 -12.06 -15.01
CA GLU A 18 -7.20 -12.41 -15.15
C GLU A 18 -7.63 -13.62 -14.27
N ALA A 19 -8.92 -13.67 -13.90
CA ALA A 19 -9.52 -14.59 -12.92
C ALA A 19 -9.39 -16.11 -13.19
N HIS A 20 -8.90 -16.53 -14.36
CA HIS A 20 -8.90 -17.92 -14.81
C HIS A 20 -7.73 -18.76 -14.26
N SER A 21 -6.69 -18.12 -13.71
CA SER A 21 -5.49 -18.80 -13.19
C SER A 21 -5.22 -18.38 -11.74
N VAL A 22 -6.16 -18.68 -10.85
CA VAL A 22 -6.07 -18.26 -9.45
C VAL A 22 -5.13 -19.20 -8.67
N SER A 23 -4.07 -18.63 -8.10
CA SER A 23 -3.15 -19.34 -7.22
C SER A 23 -3.87 -19.79 -5.94
N HIS A 24 -3.37 -20.84 -5.29
CA HIS A 24 -3.92 -21.28 -3.99
C HIS A 24 -3.92 -20.15 -2.95
N LEU A 25 -2.85 -19.35 -2.92
CA LEU A 25 -2.74 -18.18 -2.05
C LEU A 25 -3.81 -17.14 -2.35
N GLY A 26 -3.95 -16.73 -3.62
CA GLY A 26 -4.95 -15.76 -4.03
C GLY A 26 -6.38 -16.21 -3.72
N ARG A 27 -6.69 -17.50 -3.93
CA ARG A 27 -8.01 -18.07 -3.59
C ARG A 27 -8.31 -17.99 -2.09
N ILE A 28 -7.34 -18.33 -1.26
CA ILE A 28 -7.53 -18.33 0.20
C ILE A 28 -7.67 -16.90 0.69
N LEU A 29 -6.78 -15.98 0.27
CA LEU A 29 -6.85 -14.58 0.67
C LEU A 29 -8.16 -13.93 0.23
N ASN A 30 -8.62 -14.17 -1.00
CA ASN A 30 -9.91 -13.67 -1.48
C ASN A 30 -11.12 -14.24 -0.70
N SER A 31 -10.95 -15.35 0.02
CA SER A 31 -11.99 -15.92 0.89
C SER A 31 -11.92 -15.40 2.32
N LEU A 32 -10.75 -14.96 2.77
CA LEU A 32 -10.50 -14.48 4.13
C LEU A 32 -10.70 -12.97 4.27
N LEU A 33 -10.39 -12.22 3.21
CA LEU A 33 -10.39 -10.76 3.22
C LEU A 33 -11.74 -10.24 2.70
N ALA A 34 -12.28 -9.23 3.39
CA ALA A 34 -13.51 -8.56 2.95
C ALA A 34 -13.25 -7.50 1.86
N ALA A 35 -12.02 -7.00 1.78
CA ALA A 35 -11.62 -5.98 0.81
C ALA A 35 -11.45 -6.57 -0.60
N PRO A 36 -11.70 -5.79 -1.67
CA PRO A 36 -11.43 -6.21 -3.04
C PRO A 36 -9.96 -6.59 -3.24
N LEU A 37 -9.70 -7.76 -3.84
CA LEU A 37 -8.33 -8.26 -4.07
C LEU A 37 -7.97 -8.20 -5.56
N THR A 38 -7.01 -7.35 -5.90
CA THR A 38 -6.41 -7.27 -7.24
C THR A 38 -5.07 -7.99 -7.25
N ARG A 39 -4.85 -8.87 -8.23
CA ARG A 39 -3.68 -9.74 -8.25
C ARG A 39 -2.75 -9.44 -9.42
N PHE A 40 -1.47 -9.34 -9.10
CA PHE A 40 -0.39 -9.22 -10.07
C PHE A 40 0.59 -10.37 -9.94
N VAL A 41 1.15 -10.74 -11.09
CA VAL A 41 2.15 -11.78 -11.22
C VAL A 41 3.44 -11.17 -11.74
N LEU A 42 4.55 -11.52 -11.10
CA LEU A 42 5.87 -11.15 -11.56
C LEU A 42 6.38 -12.10 -12.64
N HIS A 43 6.86 -11.52 -13.73
CA HIS A 43 7.66 -12.16 -14.76
C HIS A 43 9.14 -12.22 -14.37
N GLY A 44 9.77 -13.32 -14.73
CA GLY A 44 11.18 -13.58 -14.47
C GLY A 44 11.38 -14.54 -13.30
N ARG A 45 12.50 -15.26 -13.37
CA ARG A 45 12.85 -16.29 -12.40
C ARG A 45 13.49 -15.63 -11.19
N ASP A 46 12.66 -15.25 -10.22
CA ASP A 46 13.13 -14.90 -8.89
C ASP A 46 12.69 -16.00 -7.94
N ASP A 47 13.53 -17.03 -7.82
CA ASP A 47 13.27 -18.22 -6.99
C ASP A 47 13.22 -17.86 -5.47
N HIS A 48 13.50 -16.60 -5.10
CA HIS A 48 13.48 -16.09 -3.73
C HIS A 48 12.39 -15.05 -3.45
N PHE A 49 11.56 -14.70 -4.45
CA PHE A 49 10.50 -13.73 -4.22
C PHE A 49 9.40 -14.32 -3.31
N ALA A 50 9.23 -13.71 -2.14
CA ALA A 50 8.13 -14.02 -1.25
C ALA A 50 6.89 -13.21 -1.66
N PRO A 51 5.71 -13.84 -1.78
CA PRO A 51 4.49 -13.12 -2.09
C PRO A 51 4.16 -12.12 -0.97
N PHE A 52 3.64 -10.96 -1.36
CA PHE A 52 3.26 -9.91 -0.42
C PHE A 52 1.95 -9.24 -0.85
N ALA A 53 1.31 -8.55 0.09
CA ALA A 53 0.16 -7.73 -0.19
C ALA A 53 0.24 -6.37 0.50
N MET A 54 -0.45 -5.38 -0.06
CA MET A 54 -0.56 -4.02 0.46
C MET A 54 -1.90 -3.40 0.07
N TYR A 55 -2.32 -2.37 0.79
CA TYR A 55 -3.50 -1.58 0.42
C TYR A 55 -3.16 -0.63 -0.72
N ALA A 56 -4.11 -0.40 -1.61
CA ALA A 56 -3.96 0.54 -2.72
C ALA A 56 -3.80 1.99 -2.21
N GLY A 57 -4.39 2.32 -1.05
CA GLY A 57 -4.17 3.62 -0.39
C GLY A 57 -2.81 3.78 0.28
N GLU A 58 -1.93 2.78 0.26
CA GLU A 58 -0.59 2.93 0.82
C GLU A 58 0.26 3.89 -0.02
N GLU A 59 0.85 4.92 0.61
CA GLU A 59 1.81 5.80 -0.04
C GLU A 59 3.10 5.03 -0.38
N ILE A 60 3.44 4.97 -1.67
CA ILE A 60 4.61 4.23 -2.17
C ILE A 60 5.75 5.15 -2.59
N ILE A 61 5.42 6.35 -3.06
CA ILE A 61 6.34 7.46 -3.32
C ILE A 61 5.74 8.74 -2.71
N PRO A 62 6.55 9.76 -2.38
CA PRO A 62 6.04 10.99 -1.78
C PRO A 62 4.92 11.62 -2.62
N GLY A 63 3.73 11.69 -2.02
CA GLY A 63 2.53 12.27 -2.64
C GLY A 63 1.81 11.38 -3.65
N ALA A 64 2.17 10.09 -3.78
CA ALA A 64 1.39 9.16 -4.59
C ALA A 64 1.22 7.79 -3.90
N THR A 65 -0.02 7.34 -3.90
CA THR A 65 -0.44 6.03 -3.40
C THR A 65 -0.18 4.94 -4.43
N VAL A 66 -0.30 3.69 -3.99
CA VAL A 66 -0.29 2.55 -4.90
C VAL A 66 -1.44 2.66 -5.91
N ALA A 67 -2.63 3.13 -5.52
CA ALA A 67 -3.76 3.35 -6.43
C ALA A 67 -3.40 4.33 -7.56
N ASP A 68 -2.78 5.47 -7.22
CA ASP A 68 -2.34 6.46 -8.21
C ASP A 68 -1.36 5.85 -9.24
N VAL A 69 -0.40 5.04 -8.76
CA VAL A 69 0.56 4.36 -9.63
C VAL A 69 -0.13 3.31 -10.51
N MET A 70 -1.10 2.57 -9.98
CA MET A 70 -1.83 1.56 -10.75
C MET A 70 -2.73 2.19 -11.83
N GLU A 71 -3.35 3.34 -11.55
CA GLU A 71 -4.11 4.09 -12.55
C GLU A 71 -3.18 4.55 -13.69
N GLN A 72 -2.03 5.12 -13.35
CA GLN A 72 -1.10 5.66 -14.35
C GLN A 72 -0.43 4.58 -15.21
N GLU A 73 0.01 3.48 -14.58
CA GLU A 73 0.82 2.47 -15.25
C GLU A 73 -0.03 1.35 -15.88
N PHE A 74 -1.20 1.05 -15.32
CA PHE A 74 -2.06 -0.05 -15.74
C PHE A 74 -3.48 0.38 -16.16
N GLY A 75 -3.86 1.64 -15.97
CA GLY A 75 -5.22 2.11 -16.24
C GLY A 75 -6.27 1.54 -15.28
N LEU A 76 -5.85 1.13 -14.07
CA LEU A 76 -6.71 0.51 -13.08
C LEU A 76 -7.17 1.52 -12.03
N ASP A 77 -8.46 1.80 -12.04
CA ASP A 77 -9.13 2.59 -10.99
C ASP A 77 -9.41 1.67 -9.79
N LEU A 78 -8.61 1.82 -8.73
CA LEU A 78 -8.68 1.02 -7.50
C LEU A 78 -9.10 1.89 -6.33
N SER A 79 -10.03 1.39 -5.51
CA SER A 79 -10.36 2.04 -4.24
C SER A 79 -9.19 1.94 -3.25
N GLU A 80 -9.04 2.92 -2.36
CA GLU A 80 -7.92 2.95 -1.39
C GLU A 80 -7.90 1.72 -0.45
N ASP A 81 -9.06 1.13 -0.18
CA ASP A 81 -9.21 -0.08 0.63
C ASP A 81 -8.98 -1.37 -0.15
N ALA A 82 -8.85 -1.32 -1.48
CA ALA A 82 -8.50 -2.48 -2.28
C ALA A 82 -7.11 -3.00 -1.89
N ILE A 83 -6.95 -4.31 -1.92
CA ILE A 83 -5.70 -5.00 -1.62
C ILE A 83 -5.06 -5.42 -2.92
N ILE A 84 -3.78 -5.12 -3.06
CA ILE A 84 -2.94 -5.61 -4.14
C ILE A 84 -2.13 -6.79 -3.63
N LEU A 85 -2.28 -7.95 -4.28
CA LEU A 85 -1.46 -9.13 -4.05
C LEU A 85 -0.45 -9.28 -5.19
N VAL A 86 0.83 -9.36 -4.84
CA VAL A 86 1.91 -9.62 -5.79
C VAL A 86 2.52 -10.98 -5.48
N GLU A 87 2.59 -11.84 -6.49
CA GLU A 87 3.17 -13.18 -6.40
C GLU A 87 3.99 -13.51 -7.66
N THR A 88 4.77 -14.58 -7.63
CA THR A 88 5.49 -15.08 -8.80
C THR A 88 4.64 -16.03 -9.63
N ARG A 89 4.90 -16.08 -10.94
CA ARG A 89 4.29 -17.10 -11.79
C ARG A 89 4.85 -18.46 -11.41
N SER A 90 4.00 -19.34 -10.85
CA SER A 90 4.38 -20.74 -10.68
C SER A 90 4.62 -21.36 -12.07
N PRO A 91 5.77 -21.98 -12.35
CA PRO A 91 5.99 -22.61 -13.64
C PRO A 91 4.99 -23.75 -13.81
N ALA A 92 4.35 -23.80 -14.99
CA ALA A 92 3.37 -24.82 -15.31
C ALA A 92 3.95 -26.22 -15.06
N GLY A 93 3.41 -26.93 -14.07
CA GLY A 93 3.83 -28.29 -13.69
C GLY A 93 4.67 -28.43 -12.42
N SER A 94 5.09 -27.35 -11.74
CA SER A 94 5.75 -27.43 -10.42
C SER A 94 4.89 -26.83 -9.31
N ASP A 95 3.64 -27.24 -9.25
CA ASP A 95 2.69 -26.69 -8.30
C ASP A 95 2.77 -27.42 -6.95
N GLN A 96 3.83 -27.20 -6.17
CA GLN A 96 3.84 -27.61 -4.77
C GLN A 96 4.61 -26.59 -3.91
N ILE A 97 4.02 -25.41 -3.73
CA ILE A 97 4.22 -24.68 -2.47
C ILE A 97 3.74 -25.64 -1.37
N SER A 98 4.60 -25.95 -0.40
CA SER A 98 4.19 -26.84 0.69
C SER A 98 3.07 -26.19 1.51
N PRO A 99 2.17 -26.96 2.13
CA PRO A 99 1.13 -26.40 2.99
C PRO A 99 1.69 -25.47 4.08
N GLU A 100 2.87 -25.77 4.61
CA GLU A 100 3.59 -24.95 5.59
C GLU A 100 4.04 -23.62 4.98
N GLN A 101 4.61 -23.64 3.78
CA GLN A 101 5.00 -22.43 3.06
C GLN A 101 3.78 -21.55 2.73
N LEU A 102 2.69 -22.17 2.30
CA LEU A 102 1.43 -21.47 2.03
C LEU A 102 0.88 -20.83 3.31
N GLY A 103 0.82 -21.57 4.41
CA GLY A 103 0.39 -21.06 5.71
C GLY A 103 1.25 -19.91 6.20
N GLN A 104 2.57 -19.99 6.02
CA GLN A 104 3.49 -18.91 6.35
C GLN A 104 3.24 -17.65 5.51
N SER A 105 3.03 -17.80 4.20
CA SER A 105 2.71 -16.67 3.31
C SER A 105 1.40 -16.00 3.71
N ILE A 106 0.35 -16.78 3.99
CA ILE A 106 -0.94 -16.26 4.46
C ILE A 106 -0.75 -15.48 5.77
N GLY A 107 -0.09 -16.08 6.76
CA GLY A 107 0.15 -15.45 8.06
C GLY A 107 0.91 -14.14 7.95
N ASN A 108 1.99 -14.12 7.17
CA ASN A 108 2.79 -12.92 6.94
C ASN A 108 1.98 -11.79 6.30
N ILE A 109 1.17 -12.13 5.28
CA ILE A 109 0.32 -11.16 4.58
C ILE A 109 -0.74 -10.58 5.51
N ILE A 110 -1.46 -11.41 6.27
CA ILE A 110 -2.50 -10.95 7.20
C ILE A 110 -1.90 -10.01 8.26
N VAL A 111 -0.76 -10.39 8.84
CA VAL A 111 -0.08 -9.54 9.84
C VAL A 111 0.40 -8.23 9.23
N SER A 112 0.94 -8.26 8.01
CA SER A 112 1.38 -7.05 7.29
C SER A 112 0.23 -6.08 7.05
N LEU A 113 -0.91 -6.57 6.54
CA LEU A 113 -2.10 -5.76 6.28
C LEU A 113 -2.67 -5.15 7.57
N ALA A 114 -2.82 -5.95 8.63
CA ALA A 114 -3.31 -5.47 9.92
C ALA A 114 -2.39 -4.39 10.54
N SER A 115 -1.08 -4.52 10.35
CA SER A 115 -0.11 -3.53 10.84
C SER A 115 -0.22 -2.19 10.11
N PHE A 116 -0.56 -2.21 8.82
CA PHE A 116 -0.82 -0.99 8.05
C PHE A 116 -2.09 -0.28 8.54
N GLU A 117 -3.19 -1.00 8.72
CA GLU A 117 -4.44 -0.38 9.22
C GLU A 117 -4.24 0.29 10.57
N GLN A 118 -3.50 -0.35 11.50
CA GLN A 118 -3.15 0.27 12.79
C GLN A 118 -2.35 1.56 12.61
N LYS A 119 -1.35 1.56 11.72
CA LYS A 119 -0.56 2.75 11.42
C LYS A 119 -1.44 3.85 10.81
N SER A 120 -2.31 3.50 9.85
CA SER A 120 -3.23 4.42 9.20
C SER A 120 -4.20 5.04 10.21
N ALA A 121 -4.81 4.23 11.09
CA ALA A 121 -5.70 4.70 12.13
C ALA A 121 -5.00 5.64 13.13
N LEU A 122 -3.74 5.35 13.49
CA LEU A 122 -2.94 6.21 14.36
C LEU A 122 -2.56 7.54 13.69
N MET A 123 -2.33 7.55 12.38
CA MET A 123 -2.04 8.78 11.63
C MET A 123 -3.30 9.59 11.35
N GLY A 124 -4.42 8.95 11.00
CA GLY A 124 -5.72 9.60 10.81
C GLY A 124 -6.29 10.23 12.08
N ALA A 125 -5.98 9.66 13.26
CA ALA A 125 -6.32 10.26 14.55
C ALA A 125 -5.39 11.42 14.96
N ALA A 126 -4.20 11.54 14.35
CA ALA A 126 -3.19 12.55 14.70
C ALA A 126 -3.23 13.80 13.82
N PHE A 127 -4.00 13.79 12.72
CA PHE A 127 -4.12 14.92 11.80
C PHE A 127 -5.59 15.23 11.51
N THR A 128 -6.28 15.82 12.48
CA THR A 128 -7.49 16.60 12.17
C THR A 128 -7.07 17.90 11.49
N ASP A 129 -7.78 18.24 10.42
CA ASP A 129 -7.58 19.37 9.49
C ASP A 129 -7.51 20.77 10.16
N ASP A 130 -7.71 20.87 11.48
CA ASP A 130 -7.58 22.10 12.25
C ASP A 130 -6.13 22.46 12.61
N ASP A 131 -5.16 21.53 12.49
CA ASP A 131 -3.80 21.74 13.03
C ASP A 131 -2.85 22.46 12.05
N TRP A 132 -3.18 22.56 10.75
CA TRP A 132 -2.36 23.29 9.77
C TRP A 132 -2.48 24.81 9.94
N ALA A 133 -3.67 25.31 10.33
CA ALA A 133 -3.93 26.73 10.50
C ALA A 133 -3.19 27.32 11.71
N VAL A 134 -2.94 26.51 12.75
CA VAL A 134 -2.22 26.95 13.96
C VAL A 134 -0.72 27.07 13.71
N ARG A 135 -0.15 26.30 12.78
CA ARG A 135 1.29 26.35 12.45
C ARG A 135 1.63 27.35 11.34
N SER A 136 0.68 27.70 10.47
CA SER A 136 0.92 28.64 9.36
C SER A 136 0.86 30.13 9.74
N LEU A 137 0.39 30.47 10.94
CA LEU A 137 0.31 31.86 11.41
C LEU A 137 1.21 32.12 12.63
N GLY A 138 2.50 32.33 12.32
CA GLY A 138 3.30 33.35 13.00
C GLY A 138 3.94 32.98 14.34
N TYR A 139 5.09 32.29 14.28
CA TYR A 139 6.15 32.47 15.29
C TYR A 139 7.25 33.38 14.75
N THR A 140 6.88 34.59 14.31
CA THR A 140 7.82 35.71 14.24
C THR A 140 7.78 36.39 15.59
N GLY A 141 8.77 36.11 16.43
CA GLY A 141 8.89 36.73 17.74
C GLY A 141 9.00 38.25 17.61
N ASN A 142 8.35 38.98 18.54
CA ASN A 142 8.91 40.24 19.01
C ASN A 142 8.50 40.51 20.45
N ARG A 143 9.50 40.44 21.32
CA ARG A 143 9.61 41.27 22.52
C ARG A 143 9.52 42.73 22.05
N PHE A 144 8.63 43.53 22.61
CA PHE A 144 8.75 44.97 22.92
C PHE A 144 7.36 45.61 23.03
N GLY A 145 7.09 46.18 24.21
CA GLY A 145 6.28 47.39 24.44
C GLY A 145 4.86 47.45 23.87
N LYS A 146 3.85 47.45 24.76
CA LYS A 146 2.56 48.09 24.47
C LYS A 146 2.79 49.58 24.14
N PRO A 147 2.16 50.13 23.09
CA PRO A 147 1.80 51.53 23.06
C PRO A 147 0.28 51.65 23.21
N SER A 148 -0.13 52.32 24.28
CA SER A 148 -1.46 52.87 24.51
C SER A 148 -1.79 53.84 23.38
N LEU A 149 -2.96 53.70 22.74
CA LEU A 149 -3.49 54.74 21.86
C LEU A 149 -4.68 55.41 22.55
N HIS A 150 -4.42 56.57 23.13
CA HIS A 150 -5.45 57.57 23.44
C HIS A 150 -5.85 58.26 22.14
N ILE A 151 -7.14 58.28 21.83
CA ILE A 151 -7.71 59.14 20.79
C ILE A 151 -8.34 60.32 21.51
N HIS A 152 -7.84 61.53 21.20
CA HIS A 152 -8.47 62.82 21.52
C HIS A 152 -9.42 63.20 20.37
#